data_AF-A0A4R5EJG0-F1
#
_entry.id   AF-A0A4R5EJG0-F1
#
_cell.length_a   1.000
_cell.length_b   1.000
_cell.length_c   1.000
_cell.angle_alpha   90.00
_cell.angle_beta   90.00
_cell.angle_gamma   90.00
#
_symmetry.space_group_name_H-M   'P 1'
#
loop_
_entity.id
_entity.type
_entity.pdbx_description
1 polymer ?
#
loop_
_entity_poly.entity_id
_entity_poly.type
_entity_poly.pdbx_seq_one_letter_code
_entity_poly.pdbx_strand_id
1 'polypeptide(L)'
;MNNGVYRAGFATTQQAYEDAFDQLFDALDTLEARLGRSRYLLGDRVTEADWRLFTTLVRFDAVYHGHFKTNLHRIEDYPNLSNYVRDLYQVAGVAETVSLWHIKQHYYVSQRTINPTQIVPKGGEPDFARAHDRDHVTLRAAG
;
A
#
# COMPACT_ATOMS: atom_id res chain seq x y z
N MET A 1 2.08 7.34 7.20
CA MET A 1 1.51 6.32 6.29
C MET A 1 0.17 5.77 6.75
N ASN A 2 0.10 4.86 7.73
CA ASN A 2 -1.15 4.12 8.05
C ASN A 2 -2.36 5.01 8.38
N ASN A 3 -2.15 6.17 9.00
CA ASN A 3 -3.23 7.15 9.24
C ASN A 3 -3.39 8.18 8.10
N GLY A 4 -2.41 8.31 7.20
CA GLY A 4 -2.40 9.30 6.12
C GLY A 4 -3.51 9.06 5.10
N VAL A 5 -3.71 7.81 4.69
CA VAL A 5 -4.78 7.42 3.75
C VAL A 5 -6.18 7.75 4.30
N TYR A 6 -6.40 7.58 5.60
CA TYR A 6 -7.66 7.91 6.25
C TYR A 6 -7.87 9.42 6.42
N ARG A 7 -6.80 10.17 6.72
CA ARG A 7 -6.85 11.64 6.75
C ARG A 7 -7.28 12.22 5.42
N ALA A 8 -6.75 11.70 4.30
CA ALA A 8 -7.20 12.10 2.96
C ALA A 8 -8.64 11.65 2.69
N GLY A 9 -8.94 10.35 2.91
CA GLY A 9 -10.24 9.78 2.57
C GLY A 9 -11.45 10.34 3.33
N PHE A 10 -11.23 10.78 4.58
CA PHE A 10 -12.29 11.36 5.43
C PHE A 10 -12.21 12.88 5.57
N ALA A 11 -11.33 13.55 4.83
CA ALA A 11 -11.26 15.00 4.85
C ALA A 11 -12.62 15.62 4.46
N THR A 12 -13.05 16.61 5.25
CA THR A 12 -14.31 17.35 5.03
C THR A 12 -14.08 18.70 4.36
N THR A 13 -12.82 19.09 4.14
CA THR A 13 -12.43 20.31 3.44
C THR A 13 -11.35 20.00 2.41
N GLN A 14 -11.30 20.80 1.34
CA GLN A 14 -10.32 20.64 0.27
C GLN A 14 -8.88 20.77 0.78
N GLN A 15 -8.59 21.79 1.60
CA GLN A 15 -7.25 22.01 2.15
C GLN A 15 -6.77 20.82 3.00
N ALA A 16 -7.64 20.28 3.88
CA ALA A 16 -7.26 19.14 4.72
C ALA A 16 -6.99 17.88 3.90
N TYR A 17 -7.70 17.71 2.77
CA TYR A 17 -7.44 16.65 1.82
C TYR A 17 -6.08 16.83 1.14
N GLU A 18 -5.81 18.02 0.59
CA GLU A 18 -4.55 18.35 -0.10
C GLU A 18 -3.34 18.16 0.81
N ASP A 19 -3.37 18.71 2.02
CA ASP A 19 -2.28 18.56 3.00
C ASP A 19 -2.02 17.08 3.35
N ALA A 20 -3.08 16.27 3.48
CA ALA A 20 -2.95 14.84 3.78
C ALA A 20 -2.47 14.03 2.57
N PHE A 21 -2.87 14.43 1.37
CA PHE A 21 -2.46 13.84 0.10
C PHE A 21 -0.96 14.06 -0.13
N ASP A 22 -0.48 15.29 -0.01
CA ASP A 22 0.93 15.63 -0.21
C ASP A 22 1.82 14.90 0.81
N GLN A 23 1.45 14.95 2.10
CA GLN A 23 2.18 14.23 3.16
C GLN A 23 2.20 12.71 2.96
N LEU A 24 1.16 12.14 2.35
CA LEU A 24 1.11 10.71 2.05
C LEU A 24 2.11 10.34 0.95
N PHE A 25 2.17 11.13 -0.12
CA PHE A 25 3.04 10.83 -1.25
C PHE A 25 4.51 11.15 -0.96
N ASP A 26 4.81 12.22 -0.23
CA ASP A 26 6.17 12.48 0.30
C ASP A 26 6.70 11.29 1.13
N ALA A 27 5.82 10.69 1.92
CA ALA A 27 6.16 9.52 2.73
C ALA A 27 6.33 8.25 1.88
N LEU A 28 5.53 8.07 0.82
CA LEU A 28 5.70 6.97 -0.14
C LEU A 28 7.03 7.10 -0.90
N ASP A 29 7.37 8.29 -1.37
CA ASP A 29 8.65 8.56 -2.06
C ASP A 29 9.85 8.29 -1.14
N THR A 30 9.75 8.69 0.13
CA THR A 30 10.78 8.39 1.13
C THR A 30 10.94 6.88 1.34
N LEU A 31 9.84 6.14 1.40
CA LEU A 31 9.87 4.67 1.55
C LEU A 31 10.40 3.98 0.30
N GLU A 32 10.01 4.43 -0.89
CA GLU A 32 10.53 3.94 -2.17
C GLU A 32 12.05 4.07 -2.22
N ALA A 33 12.59 5.26 -1.93
CA ALA A 33 14.04 5.51 -1.92
C ALA A 33 14.77 4.70 -0.84
N ARG A 34 14.13 4.42 0.30
CA ARG A 34 14.68 3.56 1.36
C ARG A 34 14.74 2.11 0.90
N LEU A 35 13.64 1.59 0.36
CA LEU A 35 13.53 0.20 -0.08
C LEU A 35 14.37 -0.08 -1.35
N GLY A 36 14.75 0.94 -2.11
CA GLY A 36 15.76 0.81 -3.17
C GLY A 36 17.17 0.47 -2.66
N ARG A 37 17.44 0.61 -1.35
CA ARG A 37 18.76 0.38 -0.75
C ARG A 37 18.79 -0.76 0.27
N SER A 38 17.64 -1.23 0.71
CA SER A 38 17.50 -2.26 1.74
C SER A 38 16.30 -3.15 1.42
N ARG A 39 16.41 -4.46 1.63
CA ARG A 39 15.34 -5.42 1.31
C ARG A 39 14.06 -5.14 2.11
N TYR A 40 14.21 -4.80 3.39
CA TYR A 40 13.13 -4.45 4.30
C TYR A 40 13.41 -3.09 4.95
N LEU A 41 12.45 -2.59 5.74
CA LEU A 41 12.54 -1.26 6.35
C LEU A 41 13.75 -1.14 7.26
N LEU A 42 14.15 -2.20 7.97
CA LEU A 42 15.25 -2.16 8.95
C LEU A 42 16.44 -3.06 8.58
N GLY A 43 16.59 -3.42 7.31
CA GLY A 43 17.73 -4.19 6.81
C GLY A 43 17.32 -5.40 5.97
N ASP A 44 17.97 -6.53 6.20
CA ASP A 44 17.85 -7.78 5.44
C ASP A 44 16.83 -8.77 6.03
N ARG A 45 16.28 -8.49 7.21
CA ARG A 45 15.26 -9.31 7.87
C ARG A 45 13.96 -8.56 8.05
N VAL A 46 12.85 -9.28 7.87
CA VAL A 46 11.50 -8.77 8.15
C VAL A 46 11.35 -8.48 9.65
N THR A 47 10.74 -7.34 9.96
CA THR A 47 10.44 -6.88 11.32
C THR A 47 8.96 -6.53 11.47
N GLU A 48 8.54 -6.19 12.68
CA GLU A 48 7.17 -5.71 12.92
C GLU A 48 6.83 -4.44 12.10
N ALA A 49 7.83 -3.58 11.85
CA ALA A 49 7.63 -2.38 11.05
C ALA A 49 7.14 -2.73 9.64
N ASP A 50 7.67 -3.82 9.08
CA ASP A 50 7.35 -4.25 7.72
C ASP A 50 5.90 -4.71 7.62
N TRP A 51 5.44 -5.50 8.60
CA TRP A 51 4.06 -5.95 8.69
C TRP A 51 3.07 -4.81 8.91
N ARG A 52 3.43 -3.84 9.75
CA ARG A 52 2.62 -2.62 9.95
C ARG A 52 2.46 -1.84 8.65
N LEU A 53 3.50 -1.73 7.83
CA LEU A 53 3.42 -1.07 6.52
C LEU A 53 2.64 -1.91 5.50
N PHE A 54 2.91 -3.22 5.44
CA PHE A 54 2.30 -4.16 4.49
C PHE A 54 0.77 -4.09 4.51
N THR A 55 0.18 -4.06 5.71
CA THR A 55 -1.28 -3.98 5.86
C THR A 55 -1.87 -2.73 5.19
N THR A 56 -1.13 -1.63 5.11
CA THR A 56 -1.58 -0.43 4.39
C THR A 56 -1.36 -0.60 2.89
N LEU A 57 -0.17 -1.02 2.46
CA LEU A 57 0.17 -1.10 1.04
C LEU A 57 -0.67 -2.13 0.27
N VAL A 58 -0.94 -3.29 0.85
CA VAL A 58 -1.73 -4.36 0.20
C VAL A 58 -3.18 -3.96 -0.10
N ARG A 59 -3.68 -2.91 0.56
CA ARG A 59 -5.04 -2.36 0.36
C ARG A 59 -5.05 -1.14 -0.56
N PHE A 60 -3.90 -0.57 -0.87
CA PHE A 60 -3.80 0.77 -1.44
C PHE A 60 -4.45 0.83 -2.82
N ASP A 61 -4.01 0.02 -3.76
CA ASP A 61 -4.48 0.07 -5.14
C ASP A 61 -5.95 -0.36 -5.27
N ALA A 62 -6.35 -1.34 -4.46
CA ALA A 62 -7.69 -1.91 -4.47
C ALA A 62 -8.74 -1.02 -3.80
N VAL A 63 -8.32 -0.12 -2.90
CA VAL A 63 -9.21 0.72 -2.09
C VAL A 63 -8.73 2.15 -2.03
N TYR A 64 -7.61 2.43 -1.35
CA TYR A 64 -7.24 3.80 -0.97
C TYR A 64 -7.06 4.71 -2.18
N HIS A 65 -6.42 4.21 -3.23
CA HIS A 65 -6.20 4.92 -4.48
C HIS A 65 -7.50 5.53 -5.05
N GLY A 66 -8.57 4.74 -5.14
CA GLY A 66 -9.86 5.23 -5.63
C GLY A 66 -10.76 5.79 -4.53
N HIS A 67 -11.10 4.95 -3.55
CA HIS A 67 -12.09 5.24 -2.50
C HIS A 67 -11.70 6.44 -1.63
N PHE A 68 -10.41 6.56 -1.29
CA PHE A 68 -9.88 7.68 -0.51
C PHE A 68 -9.25 8.77 -1.38
N LYS A 69 -9.38 8.65 -2.70
CA LYS A 69 -8.87 9.62 -3.69
C LYS A 69 -7.34 9.82 -3.60
N THR A 70 -6.58 8.87 -3.07
CA THR A 70 -5.11 8.98 -3.00
C THR A 70 -4.49 8.50 -4.31
N ASN A 71 -4.75 9.21 -5.40
CA ASN A 71 -4.60 8.75 -6.78
C ASN A 71 -3.46 9.41 -7.58
N LEU A 72 -2.39 9.88 -6.94
CA LEU A 72 -1.21 10.35 -7.68
C LEU A 72 -0.52 9.19 -8.42
N HIS A 73 -0.25 8.11 -7.67
CA HIS A 73 0.37 6.89 -8.15
C HIS A 73 -0.23 5.69 -7.42
N ARG A 74 -0.32 4.54 -8.11
CA ARG A 74 -0.57 3.25 -7.45
C ARG A 74 0.71 2.76 -6.80
N ILE A 75 0.61 1.89 -5.80
CA ILE A 75 1.76 1.15 -5.28
C ILE A 75 2.42 0.35 -6.40
N GLU A 76 1.62 -0.19 -7.32
CA GLU A 76 2.11 -0.88 -8.52
C GLU A 76 3.04 -0.03 -9.41
N ASP A 77 2.91 1.30 -9.37
CA ASP A 77 3.73 2.23 -10.15
C ASP A 77 5.09 2.54 -9.46
N TYR A 78 5.27 2.12 -8.21
CA TYR A 78 6.53 2.22 -7.45
C TYR A 78 7.31 0.89 -7.51
N PRO A 79 8.48 0.84 -8.19
CA PRO A 79 9.23 -0.40 -8.37
C PRO A 79 9.62 -1.08 -7.05
N ASN A 80 10.19 -0.35 -6.08
CA ASN A 80 10.66 -0.96 -4.85
C ASN A 80 9.50 -1.32 -3.92
N LEU A 81 8.52 -0.43 -3.74
CA LEU A 81 7.35 -0.69 -2.91
C LEU A 81 6.50 -1.85 -3.46
N SER A 82 6.26 -1.92 -4.77
CA SER A 82 5.45 -3.00 -5.34
C SER A 82 6.15 -4.37 -5.20
N ASN A 83 7.46 -4.42 -5.43
CA ASN A 83 8.25 -5.64 -5.21
C ASN A 83 8.35 -6.00 -3.72
N TYR A 84 8.44 -5.01 -2.84
CA TYR A 84 8.42 -5.22 -1.39
C TYR A 84 7.09 -5.81 -0.89
N VAL A 85 5.95 -5.33 -1.41
CA VAL A 85 4.63 -5.91 -1.08
C VAL A 85 4.54 -7.36 -1.54
N ARG A 86 5.04 -7.69 -2.73
CA ARG A 86 5.07 -9.06 -3.25
C ARG A 86 5.98 -9.97 -2.43
N ASP A 87 7.17 -9.52 -2.05
CA ASP A 87 8.10 -10.26 -1.18
C ASP A 87 7.43 -10.64 0.15
N LEU A 88 6.74 -9.69 0.79
CA LEU A 88 5.99 -9.98 2.02
C LEU A 88 4.75 -10.84 1.79
N TYR A 89 4.02 -10.65 0.70
CA TYR A 89 2.84 -11.45 0.35
C TYR A 89 3.19 -12.93 0.11
N GLN A 90 4.38 -13.20 -0.42
CA GLN A 90 4.88 -14.54 -0.77
C GLN A 90 5.55 -15.26 0.41
N VAL A 91 5.69 -14.60 1.58
CA VAL A 91 6.06 -15.29 2.82
C VAL A 91 5.00 -16.34 3.15
N ALA A 92 5.44 -17.56 3.47
CA ALA A 92 4.56 -18.68 3.75
C ALA A 92 3.48 -18.33 4.79
N GLY A 93 2.21 -18.58 4.46
CA GLY A 93 1.06 -18.31 5.32
C GLY A 93 0.50 -16.89 5.23
N VAL A 94 1.14 -15.95 4.52
CA VAL A 94 0.67 -14.55 4.44
C VAL A 94 -0.46 -14.38 3.42
N ALA A 95 -0.34 -15.00 2.25
CA ALA A 95 -1.35 -14.89 1.18
C ALA A 95 -2.76 -15.29 1.67
N GLU A 96 -2.85 -16.32 2.51
CA GLU A 96 -4.10 -16.84 3.09
C GLU A 96 -4.77 -15.83 4.04
N THR A 97 -4.02 -14.84 4.54
CA THR A 97 -4.54 -13.78 5.42
C THR A 97 -5.13 -12.61 4.63
N VAL A 98 -4.91 -12.56 3.31
CA VAL A 98 -5.30 -11.42 2.47
C VAL A 98 -6.46 -11.82 1.55
N SER A 99 -7.64 -11.26 1.82
CA SER A 99 -8.79 -11.35 0.92
C SER A 99 -9.14 -9.98 0.35
N LEU A 100 -8.75 -9.73 -0.90
CA LEU A 100 -9.11 -8.48 -1.60
C LEU A 100 -10.62 -8.32 -1.78
N TRP A 101 -11.35 -9.43 -1.90
CA TRP A 101 -12.81 -9.40 -1.89
C TRP A 101 -13.35 -8.84 -0.57
N HIS A 102 -12.97 -9.40 0.58
CA HIS A 102 -13.41 -8.89 1.89
C HIS A 102 -12.98 -7.44 2.12
N ILE A 103 -11.75 -7.09 1.74
CA ILE A 103 -11.23 -5.73 1.84
C ILE A 103 -12.13 -4.78 1.04
N LYS A 104 -12.34 -5.02 -0.26
CA LYS A 104 -13.13 -4.12 -1.11
C LYS A 104 -14.58 -4.03 -0.65
N GLN A 105 -15.21 -5.15 -0.30
CA GLN A 105 -16.58 -5.15 0.25
C GLN A 105 -16.67 -4.28 1.50
N HIS A 106 -15.75 -4.45 2.46
CA HIS A 106 -15.79 -3.68 3.70
C HIS A 106 -15.75 -2.16 3.43
N TYR A 107 -14.80 -1.68 2.63
CA TYR A 107 -14.63 -0.24 2.41
C TYR A 107 -15.75 0.36 1.55
N TYR A 108 -16.02 -0.23 0.38
CA TYR A 108 -16.96 0.35 -0.56
C TYR A 108 -18.43 0.20 -0.10
N VAL A 109 -18.78 -0.82 0.67
CA VAL A 109 -20.17 -1.04 1.14
C VAL A 109 -20.44 -0.37 2.48
N SER A 110 -19.48 -0.34 3.42
CA SER A 110 -19.73 0.16 4.78
C SER A 110 -19.62 1.68 4.91
N GLN A 111 -18.81 2.34 4.07
CA GLN A 111 -18.52 3.77 4.18
C GLN A 111 -19.44 4.61 3.28
N ARG A 112 -20.73 4.60 3.61
CA ARG A 112 -21.80 5.22 2.80
C ARG A 112 -21.66 6.74 2.64
N THR A 113 -20.98 7.42 3.55
CA THR A 113 -20.68 8.86 3.43
C THR A 113 -19.74 9.15 2.25
N ILE A 114 -18.83 8.23 1.94
CA ILE A 114 -17.89 8.35 0.82
C ILE A 114 -18.49 7.71 -0.44
N ASN A 115 -19.11 6.53 -0.32
CA ASN A 115 -19.69 5.78 -1.42
C ASN A 115 -21.18 5.44 -1.17
N PRO A 116 -22.10 6.38 -1.42
CA PRO A 116 -23.52 6.18 -1.11
C PRO A 116 -24.20 5.10 -1.95
N THR A 117 -23.70 4.82 -3.16
CA THR A 117 -24.24 3.78 -4.03
C THR A 117 -23.82 2.37 -3.61
N GLN A 118 -22.81 2.25 -2.74
CA GLN A 118 -22.23 0.99 -2.27
C GLN A 118 -21.68 0.10 -3.41
N ILE A 119 -21.53 0.64 -4.61
CA ILE A 119 -20.95 -0.10 -5.74
C ILE A 119 -19.48 -0.37 -5.45
N VAL A 120 -19.10 -1.64 -5.61
CA VAL A 120 -17.71 -2.11 -5.45
C VAL A 120 -17.07 -2.18 -6.84
N PRO A 121 -15.96 -1.46 -7.09
CA PRO A 121 -15.25 -1.53 -8.36
C PRO A 121 -14.78 -2.95 -8.69
N LYS A 122 -14.87 -3.36 -9.96
CA LYS A 122 -14.39 -4.68 -10.41
C LYS A 122 -12.86 -4.76 -10.51
N GLY A 123 -12.20 -3.67 -10.89
CA GLY A 123 -10.74 -3.61 -11.09
C GLY A 123 -9.95 -3.22 -9.84
N GLY A 124 -8.68 -2.83 -10.07
CA GLY A 124 -7.79 -2.27 -9.04
C GLY A 124 -7.05 -3.31 -8.21
N GLU A 125 -7.06 -4.59 -8.59
CA GLU A 125 -6.41 -5.67 -7.85
C GLU A 125 -5.06 -6.00 -8.51
N PRO A 126 -3.93 -5.73 -7.83
CA PRO A 126 -2.61 -6.16 -8.31
C PRO A 126 -2.46 -7.68 -8.20
N ASP A 127 -1.68 -8.27 -9.11
CA ASP A 127 -1.20 -9.65 -8.96
C ASP A 127 -0.03 -9.67 -7.98
N PHE A 128 -0.31 -9.96 -6.72
CA PHE A 128 0.72 -10.08 -5.67
C PHE A 128 1.51 -11.39 -5.72
N ALA A 129 1.06 -12.38 -6.51
CA ALA A 129 1.72 -13.67 -6.65
C ALA A 129 2.81 -13.66 -7.74
N ARG A 130 2.84 -12.64 -8.61
CA ARG A 130 3.91 -12.50 -9.60
C ARG A 130 5.29 -12.37 -8.94
N ALA A 131 6.33 -12.83 -9.63
CA ALA A 131 7.70 -12.75 -9.12
C ALA A 131 8.08 -11.31 -8.75
N HIS A 132 8.80 -11.18 -7.64
CA HIS A 132 9.44 -9.93 -7.25
C HIS A 132 10.95 -10.00 -7.48
N ASP A 133 11.61 -8.85 -7.57
CA ASP A 133 13.05 -8.78 -7.76
C ASP A 133 13.86 -8.66 -6.46
N ARG A 134 13.23 -8.55 -5.28
CA ARG A 134 13.88 -8.12 -4.02
C ARG A 134 15.14 -8.85 -3.56
N ASP A 135 15.41 -10.06 -4.05
CA ASP A 135 16.62 -10.81 -3.70
C ASP A 135 17.92 -10.08 -4.09
N HIS A 136 17.90 -9.25 -5.13
CA HIS A 136 19.07 -8.51 -5.61
C HIS A 136 19.57 -7.41 -4.64
N VAL A 137 18.68 -6.92 -3.76
CA VAL A 137 19.00 -5.80 -2.85
C VAL A 137 19.88 -6.25 -1.68
N THR A 138 19.78 -7.52 -1.31
CA THR A 138 20.57 -8.16 -0.24
C THR A 138 22.06 -8.25 -0.58
N LEU A 139 22.43 -8.28 -1.86
CA LEU A 139 23.80 -8.53 -2.31
C LEU A 139 24.71 -7.30 -2.31
N ARG A 140 24.18 -6.08 -2.10
CA ARG A 140 24.97 -4.83 -2.15
C ARG A 140 25.44 -4.31 -0.79
N ALA A 141 25.02 -4.92 0.32
CA ALA A 141 25.37 -4.47 1.67
C ALA A 141 26.66 -5.09 2.24
N ALA A 142 27.34 -5.96 1.48
CA ALA A 142 28.68 -6.47 1.81
C ALA A 142 29.74 -5.68 1.03
N GLY A 143 30.09 -4.49 1.53
CA GLY A 143 31.14 -3.63 0.98
C GLY A 143 31.59 -2.61 2.00
#